data_AF-A0A557QLN8-F1
#
_entry.id   AF-A0A557QLN8-F1
#
_cell.length_a   1.000
_cell.length_b   1.000
_cell.length_c   1.000
_cell.angle_alpha   90.00
_cell.angle_beta   90.00
_cell.angle_gamma   90.00
#
_symmetry.space_group_name_H-M   'P 1'
#
loop_
_entity.id
_entity.type
_entity.pdbx_description
1 polymer ?
#
loop_
_entity_poly.entity_id
_entity_poly.type
_entity_poly.pdbx_seq_one_letter_code
_entity_poly.pdbx_strand_id
1 'polypeptide(L)'
;MITATPPPELQHATLTATAHGGLTATTRDGKPAALAVIDSDGNIIETGPQIGLAIWLLTAKAYGNFMAGKGYIKEHAGPIDKARAA
;
A
#
# COMPACT_ATOMS: atom_id res chain seq x y z
N MET A 1 24.17 -8.31 -2.15
CA MET A 1 23.28 -7.27 -2.72
C MET A 1 21.90 -7.89 -2.89
N ILE A 2 20.85 -7.26 -2.35
CA ILE A 2 19.47 -7.64 -2.69
C ILE A 2 19.14 -6.87 -3.96
N THR A 3 19.21 -7.51 -5.12
CA THR A 3 18.70 -6.92 -6.37
C THR A 3 17.19 -7.06 -6.37
N ALA A 4 16.49 -6.01 -5.95
CA ALA A 4 15.04 -5.95 -6.14
C ALA A 4 14.77 -5.59 -7.60
N THR A 5 14.08 -6.47 -8.32
CA THR A 5 13.56 -6.13 -9.65
C THR A 5 12.64 -4.92 -9.49
N PRO A 6 12.84 -3.83 -10.25
CA PRO A 6 11.92 -2.71 -10.22
C PRO A 6 10.51 -3.19 -10.61
N PRO A 7 9.45 -2.62 -10.00
CA PRO A 7 8.09 -2.98 -10.37
C PRO A 7 7.87 -2.74 -11.88
N PRO A 8 7.04 -3.57 -12.54
CA PRO A 8 6.76 -3.39 -13.95
C PRO A 8 6.23 -1.99 -14.24
N GLU A 9 6.75 -1.36 -15.29
CA GLU A 9 6.27 -0.05 -15.71
C GLU A 9 4.86 -0.13 -16.30
N LEU A 10 4.00 0.78 -15.89
CA LEU A 10 2.69 0.96 -16.50
C LEU A 10 2.82 1.84 -17.75
N GLN A 11 2.11 1.45 -18.82
CA GLN A 11 2.17 2.16 -20.10
C GLN A 11 1.46 3.53 -20.05
N HIS A 12 0.36 3.63 -19.30
CA HIS A 12 -0.53 4.80 -19.31
C HIS A 12 -0.58 5.58 -17.99
N ALA A 13 0.00 5.03 -16.92
CA ALA A 13 -0.08 5.59 -15.58
C ALA A 13 1.28 5.55 -14.87
N THR A 14 1.38 6.34 -13.81
CA THR A 14 2.49 6.33 -12.86
C THR A 14 1.90 6.09 -11.48
N LEU A 15 2.44 5.12 -10.74
CA LEU A 15 2.08 4.89 -9.34
C LEU A 15 3.09 5.59 -8.45
N THR A 16 2.61 6.29 -7.43
CA THR A 16 3.45 6.91 -6.40
C THR A 16 3.00 6.40 -5.04
N ALA A 17 3.94 6.09 -4.16
CA ALA A 17 3.63 5.72 -2.78
C ALA A 17 4.47 6.53 -1.80
N THR A 18 3.83 7.14 -0.80
CA THR A 18 4.53 7.89 0.26
C THR A 18 3.99 7.51 1.64
N ALA A 19 4.82 7.66 2.67
CA ALA A 19 4.43 7.31 4.05
C ALA A 19 3.19 8.07 4.55
N HIS A 20 2.97 9.30 4.07
CA HIS A 20 1.87 10.17 4.51
C HIS A 20 0.71 10.23 3.51
N GLY A 21 1.01 10.10 2.22
CA GLY A 21 0.01 10.20 1.14
C GLY A 21 -0.53 8.85 0.65
N GLY A 22 -0.01 7.73 1.16
CA GLY A 22 -0.39 6.40 0.71
C GLY A 22 -0.01 6.13 -0.75
N LEU A 23 -0.69 5.17 -1.38
CA LEU A 23 -0.55 4.82 -2.79
C LEU A 23 -1.51 5.66 -3.63
N THR A 24 -0.99 6.36 -4.62
CA THR A 24 -1.75 7.19 -5.58
C THR A 24 -1.36 6.86 -7.02
N ALA A 25 -2.20 7.29 -7.96
CA ALA A 25 -1.98 7.12 -9.38
C ALA A 25 -2.19 8.43 -10.13
N THR A 26 -1.35 8.66 -11.13
CA THR A 26 -1.55 9.71 -12.14
C THR A 26 -1.46 9.07 -13.52
N THR A 27 -2.11 9.66 -14.51
CA THR A 27 -1.84 9.32 -15.91
C THR A 27 -0.43 9.79 -16.29
N ARG A 28 0.16 9.24 -17.37
CA ARG A 28 1.51 9.68 -17.81
C ARG A 28 1.57 11.16 -18.22
N ASP A 29 0.43 11.75 -18.61
CA ASP A 29 0.30 13.20 -18.87
C ASP A 29 0.03 14.02 -17.60
N GLY A 30 0.10 13.41 -16.41
CA GLY A 30 0.06 14.10 -15.12
C GLY A 30 -1.33 14.37 -14.55
N LYS A 31 -2.40 13.86 -15.16
CA LYS A 31 -3.77 14.03 -14.65
C LYS A 31 -4.04 13.06 -13.51
N PRO A 32 -4.94 13.42 -12.56
CA PRO A 32 -5.37 12.49 -11.52
C PRO A 32 -5.96 11.21 -12.12
N ALA A 33 -5.52 10.06 -11.61
CA ALA A 33 -6.08 8.76 -11.97
C ALA A 33 -6.59 8.04 -10.72
N ALA A 34 -7.58 7.16 -10.89
CA ALA A 34 -8.10 6.31 -9.84
C ALA A 34 -7.65 4.86 -10.05
N LEU A 35 -7.44 4.15 -8.95
CA LEU A 35 -7.30 2.70 -8.97
C LEU A 35 -8.69 2.06 -9.02
N ALA A 36 -8.77 0.85 -9.57
CA ALA A 36 -9.99 0.08 -9.66
C ALA A 36 -9.71 -1.41 -9.44
N VAL A 37 -10.68 -2.12 -8.87
CA VAL A 37 -10.70 -3.59 -8.85
C VAL A 37 -11.61 -4.05 -9.98
N ILE A 38 -11.09 -4.95 -10.80
CA ILE A 38 -11.80 -5.53 -11.93
C ILE A 38 -12.04 -7.01 -11.62
N ASP A 39 -13.28 -7.48 -11.75
CA ASP A 39 -13.60 -8.90 -11.59
C ASP A 39 -13.16 -9.74 -12.81
N SER A 40 -13.39 -11.05 -12.75
CA SER A 40 -13.04 -11.96 -13.85
C SER A 40 -13.81 -11.72 -15.14
N ASP A 41 -14.97 -11.07 -15.06
CA ASP A 41 -15.85 -10.79 -16.19
C ASP A 41 -15.52 -9.42 -16.84
N GLY A 42 -14.56 -8.69 -16.28
CA GLY A 42 -14.12 -7.39 -16.77
C GLY A 42 -14.90 -6.21 -16.21
N ASN A 43 -15.76 -6.41 -15.20
CA ASN A 43 -16.49 -5.32 -14.57
C ASN A 43 -15.64 -4.64 -13.51
N ILE A 44 -15.72 -3.31 -13.46
CA ILE A 44 -15.17 -2.54 -12.35
C ILE A 44 -16.11 -2.71 -11.15
N ILE A 45 -15.66 -3.45 -10.13
CA ILE A 45 -16.45 -3.71 -8.92
C ILE A 45 -16.18 -2.69 -7.81
N GLU A 46 -15.00 -2.04 -7.84
CA GLU A 46 -14.63 -0.97 -6.91
C GLU A 46 -13.75 0.04 -7.64
N THR A 47 -13.93 1.33 -7.36
CA THR A 47 -13.06 2.39 -7.89
C THR A 47 -12.94 3.57 -6.92
N GLY A 48 -11.79 4.25 -6.94
CA GLY A 48 -11.60 5.51 -6.22
C GLY A 48 -10.37 5.56 -5.29
N PRO A 49 -10.18 6.68 -4.59
CA PRO A 49 -8.99 6.92 -3.75
C PRO A 49 -8.85 5.95 -2.57
N GLN A 50 -9.97 5.41 -2.07
CA GLN A 50 -9.99 4.46 -0.95
C GLN A 50 -9.24 3.16 -1.28
N ILE A 51 -9.17 2.76 -2.55
CA ILE A 51 -8.45 1.56 -2.98
C ILE A 51 -6.95 1.72 -2.79
N GLY A 52 -6.39 2.90 -3.10
CA GLY A 52 -4.98 3.19 -2.89
C GLY A 52 -4.59 3.08 -1.42
N LEU A 53 -5.42 3.63 -0.53
CA LEU A 53 -5.22 3.50 0.91
C LEU A 53 -5.31 2.05 1.38
N ALA A 54 -6.31 1.29 0.91
CA ALA A 54 -6.48 -0.11 1.25
C ALA A 54 -5.27 -0.97 0.83
N ILE A 55 -4.79 -0.82 -0.41
CA ILE A 55 -3.61 -1.53 -0.93
C ILE A 55 -2.37 -1.16 -0.11
N TRP A 56 -2.18 0.12 0.19
CA TRP A 56 -1.04 0.60 0.98
C TRP A 56 -1.01 -0.05 2.37
N LEU A 57 -2.12 0.03 3.11
CA LEU A 57 -2.21 -0.52 4.47
C LEU A 57 -2.07 -2.05 4.48
N LEU A 58 -2.71 -2.73 3.52
CA LEU A 58 -2.62 -4.18 3.39
C LEU A 58 -1.19 -4.63 3.11
N THR A 59 -0.51 -3.98 2.16
CA THR A 59 0.87 -4.31 1.80
C THR A 59 1.83 -4.03 2.96
N ALA A 60 1.66 -2.90 3.65
CA ALA A 60 2.45 -2.56 4.83
C ALA A 60 2.27 -3.59 5.96
N LYS A 61 1.03 -4.02 6.24
CA LYS A 61 0.76 -5.06 7.25
C LYS A 61 1.32 -6.41 6.84
N ALA A 62 1.17 -6.80 5.57
CA ALA A 62 1.72 -8.05 5.05
C ALA A 62 3.25 -8.10 5.20
N TYR A 63 3.94 -7.01 4.84
CA TYR A 63 5.39 -6.90 5.02
C TYR A 63 5.80 -6.90 6.50
N GLY A 64 5.07 -6.18 7.36
CA GLY A 64 5.28 -6.21 8.80
C GLY A 64 5.17 -7.62 9.38
N ASN A 65 4.12 -8.36 8.98
CA ASN A 65 3.92 -9.76 9.40
C ASN A 65 5.04 -10.68 8.90
N PHE A 66 5.50 -10.50 7.65
CA PHE A 66 6.63 -11.25 7.11
C PHE A 66 7.91 -11.01 7.93
N MET A 67 8.20 -9.75 8.25
CA MET A 67 9.37 -9.37 9.06
C MET A 67 9.26 -9.91 10.50
N ALA A 68 8.07 -9.88 11.09
CA ALA A 68 7.82 -10.44 12.41
C ALA A 68 8.00 -11.97 12.43
N GLY A 69 7.47 -12.68 11.42
CA GLY A 69 7.64 -14.12 11.28
C GLY A 69 9.10 -14.56 11.08
N LYS A 70 9.95 -13.69 10.53
CA LYS A 70 11.40 -13.90 10.44
C LYS A 70 12.16 -13.56 11.73
N GLY A 71 11.49 -12.99 12.73
CA GLY A 71 12.10 -12.55 13.98
C GLY A 71 12.85 -11.21 13.89
N TYR A 72 12.74 -10.48 12.76
CA TYR A 72 13.40 -9.19 12.59
C TYR A 72 12.67 -8.05 13.29
N ILE A 73 11.36 -8.18 13.49
CA ILE A 73 10.51 -7.23 14.20
C ILE A 73 9.76 -7.99 15.28
N LYS A 74 9.61 -7.38 16.46
CA LYS A 74 8.69 -7.85 17.50
C LYS A 74 7.58 -6.83 17.65
N GLU A 75 6.36 -7.24 17.34
CA GLU A 75 5.17 -6.41 17.58
C GLU A 75 4.82 -6.50 19.07
N HIS A 76 4.99 -5.40 19.80
CA HIS A 76 4.57 -5.33 21.20
C HIS A 76 3.08 -5.00 21.24
N ALA A 77 2.24 -6.04 21.21
CA ALA A 77 0.82 -5.91 21.47
C ALA A 77 0.58 -5.84 22.99
N GLY A 78 0.64 -4.64 23.54
CA GLY A 78 0.21 -4.34 24.90
C GLY A 78 -0.70 -3.11 24.90
N PRO A 79 -1.58 -2.93 25.90
CA PRO A 79 -2.28 -1.66 26.06
C PRO A 79 -1.23 -0.54 26.09
N ILE A 80 -1.44 0.54 25.34
CA ILE A 80 -0.72 1.79 25.63
C ILE A 80 -1.21 2.16 27.02
N ASP A 81 -0.39 1.91 28.02
CA ASP A 81 -0.71 2.25 29.39
C ASP A 81 -0.85 3.79 29.45
N LYS A 82 -2.09 4.27 29.51
CA LYS A 82 -2.42 5.71 29.47
C LYS A 82 -1.73 6.48 30.59
N ALA A 83 -1.18 5.78 31.59
CA ALA A 83 -0.40 6.33 32.69
C ALA A 83 0.97 6.91 32.28
N ARG A 84 1.53 6.54 31.12
CA ARG A 84 2.86 7.06 30.67
C ARG A 84 2.77 8.35 29.86
N ALA A 85 1.57 8.90 29.68
CA ALA A 85 1.32 10.12 28.91
C ALA A 85 0.84 11.31 29.79
N ALA A 86 1.00 11.21 31.12
CA ALA A 86 0.70 12.28 32.08
C ALA A 86 1.98 12.76 32.79
#